data_AF-X1Q4Z6-F1
#
_entry.id   AF-X1Q4Z6-F1
#
_cell.length_a   1.000
_cell.length_b   1.000
_cell.length_c   1.000
_cell.angle_alpha   90.00
_cell.angle_beta   90.00
_cell.angle_gamma   90.00
#
_symmetry.space_group_name_H-M   'P 1'
#
loop_
_entity.id
_entity.type
_entity.pdbx_description
1 polymer ?
#
loop_
_entity_poly.entity_id
_entity_poly.type
_entity_poly.pdbx_seq_one_letter_code
_entity_poly.pdbx_strand_id
1 'polypeptide(L)' 'RPNCDPRLAPLLSRKQLQTIGVYLTKFFGSNVRFRILKELGSLEPVVCVAEVYYPDKFYGTRVGITRGVLK' A
#
# COMPACT_ATOMS: atom_id res chain seq x y z
N ARG A 1 12.22 -10.99 -12.15
CA ARG A 1 12.31 -10.04 -11.02
C ARG A 1 11.64 -8.75 -11.49
N PRO A 2 10.47 -8.33 -10.98
CA PRO A 2 9.82 -7.15 -11.53
C PRO A 2 10.57 -5.89 -11.06
N ASN A 3 10.81 -5.01 -12.02
CA ASN A 3 11.56 -3.75 -11.99
C ASN A 3 11.51 -2.98 -10.66
N CYS A 4 12.68 -2.79 -10.06
CA CYS A 4 12.96 -1.70 -9.12
C CYS A 4 13.79 -0.65 -9.89
N ASP A 5 13.15 0.14 -10.75
CA ASP A 5 13.81 1.29 -11.37
C ASP A 5 13.74 2.48 -10.40
N PRO A 6 14.86 2.93 -9.81
CA PRO A 6 14.88 3.97 -8.78
C PRO A 6 14.54 5.38 -9.30
N ARG A 7 14.25 5.55 -10.60
CA ARG A 7 13.94 6.85 -11.22
C ARG A 7 12.45 7.14 -11.35
N LEU A 8 11.57 6.17 -11.12
CA LEU A 8 10.14 6.41 -11.05
C LEU A 8 9.83 7.00 -9.67
N ALA A 9 9.65 8.32 -9.62
CA ALA A 9 9.13 8.97 -8.43
C ALA A 9 7.85 8.25 -7.96
N PRO A 10 7.68 8.00 -6.65
CA PRO A 10 6.45 7.37 -6.15
C PRO A 10 5.24 8.15 -6.65
N LEU A 11 4.31 7.47 -7.33
CA LEU A 11 3.04 8.08 -7.76
C LEU A 11 2.21 8.51 -6.55
N LEU A 12 2.40 7.83 -5.41
CA LEU A 12 1.74 8.16 -4.16
C LEU A 12 2.50 9.25 -3.38
N SER A 13 1.80 10.35 -3.11
CA SER A 13 2.28 11.39 -2.20
C SER A 13 2.40 10.87 -0.76
N ARG A 14 3.21 11.55 0.07
CA ARG A 14 3.33 11.25 1.50
C ARG A 14 1.98 11.25 2.22
N LYS A 15 1.07 12.16 1.86
CA LYS A 15 -0.29 12.22 2.42
C LYS A 15 -1.09 10.96 2.08
N GLN A 16 -1.03 10.49 0.83
CA GLN A 16 -1.70 9.26 0.41
C GLN A 16 -1.13 8.03 1.12
N LEU A 17 0.20 7.95 1.28
CA LEU A 17 0.84 6.87 2.05
C LEU A 17 0.37 6.85 3.52
N GLN A 18 0.21 8.03 4.15
CA GLN A 18 -0.34 8.14 5.50
C GLN A 18 -1.81 7.67 5.54
N THR A 19 -2.65 8.10 4.60
CA THR A 19 -4.04 7.66 4.51
C THR A 19 -4.15 6.14 4.35
N ILE A 20 -3.31 5.55 3.50
CA ILE A 20 -3.22 4.08 3.35
C ILE A 20 -2.85 3.44 4.69
N GLY A 21 -1.85 3.98 5.39
CA GLY A 21 -1.45 3.47 6.71
C GLY A 21 -2.59 3.51 7.74
N VAL A 22 -3.35 4.60 7.79
CA VAL A 22 -4.52 4.73 8.68
C VAL A 22 -5.61 3.72 8.30
N TYR A 23 -5.88 3.56 7.01
CA TYR A 23 -6.86 2.59 6.53
C TYR A 23 -6.47 1.15 6.90
N LEU A 24 -5.21 0.78 6.65
CA LEU A 24 -4.71 -0.57 6.92
C LEU A 24 -4.66 -0.87 8.41
N THR A 25 -4.24 0.09 9.25
CA THR A 25 -4.26 -0.09 10.70
C THR A 25 -5.67 -0.18 11.28
N LYS A 26 -6.64 0.52 10.70
CA LYS A 26 -8.06 0.39 11.08
C LYS A 26 -8.63 -0.98 10.72
N PHE A 27 -8.25 -1.55 9.59
CA PHE A 27 -8.80 -2.82 9.10
C PHE A 27 -8.08 -4.05 9.66
N PHE A 28 -6.75 -4.00 9.78
CA PHE A 28 -5.90 -5.13 10.20
C PHE A 28 -5.37 -5.00 11.64
N GLY A 29 -5.66 -3.89 12.33
CA GLY A 29 -5.19 -3.62 13.68
C GLY A 29 -3.92 -2.76 13.70
N SER A 30 -3.62 -2.18 14.87
CA SER A 30 -2.56 -1.19 15.06
C SER A 30 -1.13 -1.74 15.02
N ASN A 31 -0.95 -3.07 15.14
CA ASN A 31 0.37 -3.71 15.12
C ASN A 31 0.71 -4.33 13.75
N VAL A 32 0.39 -3.62 12.67
CA VAL A 32 0.77 -4.03 11.32
C VAL A 32 1.72 -3.03 10.69
N ARG A 33 2.62 -3.55 9.87
CA ARG A 33 3.42 -2.74 8.97
C ARG A 33 2.97 -3.03 7.55
N PHE A 34 3.24 -2.11 6.64
CA PHE A 34 2.91 -2.31 5.24
C PHE A 34 4.00 -1.79 4.31
N ARG A 35 4.01 -2.33 3.09
CA ARG A 35 4.87 -1.87 2.00
C ARG A 35 4.05 -1.82 0.73
N ILE A 36 4.21 -0.75 -0.06
CA ILE A 36 3.63 -0.69 -1.41
C ILE A 36 4.46 -1.60 -2.33
N LEU A 37 3.81 -2.59 -2.93
CA LEU A 37 4.44 -3.52 -3.87
C LEU A 37 4.37 -3.00 -5.31
N LYS A 38 3.23 -2.41 -5.68
CA LYS A 38 2.99 -1.92 -7.04
C LYS A 38 2.00 -0.76 -7.01
N GLU A 39 2.32 0.32 -7.70
CA GLU A 39 1.38 1.39 -8.00
C GLU A 39 0.75 1.10 -9.38
N LEU A 40 -0.58 1.15 -9.47
CA LEU A 40 -1.33 0.82 -10.69
C LEU A 40 -1.80 2.08 -11.43
N GLY A 41 -1.80 3.23 -10.76
CA GLY A 41 -2.17 4.53 -11.34
C GLY A 41 -3.48 5.08 -10.77
N SER A 42 -3.72 6.37 -10.99
CA SER A 42 -4.85 7.12 -10.41
C SER A 42 -6.19 6.92 -11.13
N LEU A 43 -6.14 6.43 -12.38
CA LEU A 43 -7.32 6.15 -13.21
C LEU A 43 -7.90 4.75 -12.97
N GLU A 44 -7.11 3.86 -12.36
CA GLU A 44 -7.53 2.50 -12.05
C GLU A 44 -8.42 2.44 -10.81
N PRO A 45 -9.36 1.47 -10.73
CA PRO A 45 -10.20 1.27 -9.54
C PRO A 45 -9.37 0.90 -8.30
N VAL A 46 -8.26 0.19 -8.51
CA VAL A 46 -7.24 -0.11 -7.52
C VAL A 46 -6.01 0.74 -7.84
N VAL A 47 -5.62 1.60 -6.90
CA VAL A 47 -4.55 2.58 -7.11
C VAL A 47 -3.17 2.02 -6.78
N CYS A 48 -3.10 1.07 -5.84
CA CYS A 48 -1.87 0.36 -5.51
C CYS A 48 -2.15 -0.98 -4.84
N VAL A 49 -1.18 -1.88 -4.89
CA VAL A 49 -1.13 -3.11 -4.10
C VAL A 49 -0.18 -2.90 -2.93
N ALA A 50 -0.70 -3.08 -1.72
CA ALA A 50 0.08 -3.06 -0.49
C ALA A 50 0.23 -4.48 0.06
N GLU A 51 1.39 -4.79 0.60
CA GLU A 51 1.60 -5.99 1.41
C GLU A 51 1.60 -5.58 2.88
N VAL A 52 0.71 -6.19 3.66
CA VAL A 52 0.56 -5.98 5.09
C VAL A 52 1.22 -7.14 5.81
N TYR A 53 2.14 -6.86 6.73
CA TYR A 53 2.82 -7.87 7.51
C TYR A 53 2.66 -7.61 9.01
N TYR A 54 2.38 -8.69 9.73
CA TYR A 54 2.38 -8.70 11.19
C TYR A 54 3.80 -9.04 11.65
N PRO A 55 4.34 -8.37 12.68
CA PRO A 55 5.70 -8.61 13.16
C PRO A 55 5.93 -10.06 13.63
N ASP A 56 4.87 -10.73 14.05
CA ASP A 56 4.80 -12.10 14.54
C ASP A 56 4.56 -13.15 13.43
N LYS A 57 4.36 -12.74 12.16
CA LYS A 57 4.10 -13.65 11.04
C LYS A 57 5.18 -13.60 9.98
N PHE A 58 5.49 -14.78 9.44
CA PHE A 58 6.48 -14.95 8.36
C PHE A 58 5.94 -14.59 6.96
N TYR A 59 4.63 -14.35 6.83
CA TYR A 59 4.00 -14.04 5.54
C TYR A 59 3.17 -12.75 5.62
N GLY A 60 3.18 -12.00 4.53
CA GLY A 60 2.37 -10.80 4.34
C GLY A 60 1.06 -11.09 3.60
N THR A 61 0.01 -10.35 3.92
CA THR A 61 -1.26 -10.34 3.19
C THR A 61 -1.22 -9.26 2.12
N ARG A 62 -1.50 -9.61 0.86
CA ARG A 62 -1.58 -8.64 -0.24
C ARG A 62 -2.97 -8.07 -0.34
N VAL A 63 -3.05 -6.74 -0.40
CA VAL A 63 -4.31 -5.99 -0.38
C VAL A 63 -4.29 -4.97 -1.52
N GLY A 64 -5.35 -4.97 -2.32
CA GLY A 64 -5.60 -3.89 -3.28
C GLY A 64 -6.18 -2.68 -2.57
N ILE A 65 -5.51 -1.53 -2.64
CA ILE A 65 -6.03 -0.26 -2.16
C ILE A 65 -6.89 0.33 -3.26
N THR A 66 -8.17 0.56 -2.97
CA THR A 66 -9.09 1.18 -3.92
C THR A 66 -8.95 2.70 -3.90
N ARG A 67 -9.31 3.35 -5.01
CA ARG A 67 -9.27 4.82 -5.11
C ARG A 67 -10.09 5.53 -4.02
N GLY A 68 -11.16 4.89 -3.52
CA GLY A 68 -11.99 5.44 -2.44
C GLY A 68 -11.24 5.65 -1.13
N VAL A 69 -10.15 4.91 -0.89
CA VAL A 69 -9.30 5.06 0.30
C VAL A 69 -8.46 6.33 0.24
N LEU A 70 -8.12 6.82 -0.96
CA LEU A 70 -7.25 7.99 -1.15
C LEU A 70 -7.99 9.35 -1.20
N LYS A 71 -9.31 9.36 -0.97
CA LYS A 71 -10.11 10.58 -0.97
C LYS A 71 -9.92 11.42 0.29
#